data_AF-A0A8T4SAC5-F1
#
_entry.id   AF-A0A8T4SAC5-F1
#
_cell.length_a   1.000
_cell.length_b   1.000
_cell.length_c   1.000
_cell.angle_alpha   90.00
_cell.angle_beta   90.00
_cell.angle_gamma   90.00
#
_symmetry.space_group_name_H-M   'P 1'
#
loop_
_entity.id
_entity.type
_entity.pdbx_description
1 polymer ?
#
loop_
_entity_poly.entity_id
_entity_poly.type
_entity_poly.pdbx_seq_one_letter_code
_entity_poly.pdbx_strand_id
1 'polypeptide(L)'
;MFRSPEEKVRGEIFNISYDNYKIKDLAYNLLPLFTSNMLKVGIVADFLNAKPFRTYKISNQRIKYILGFKCQISPEESVIDMIRKINEGVVSDFDNPLYYNIERFKEIFPASTSESR
;
A
#
# COMPACT_ATOMS: atom_id res chain seq x y z
N MET A 1 11.24 -6.88 -15.31
CA MET A 1 9.89 -6.98 -15.91
C MET A 1 9.48 -8.45 -15.90
N PHE A 2 8.37 -8.80 -15.24
CA PHE A 2 7.83 -10.18 -15.21
C PHE A 2 7.04 -10.46 -16.50
N ARG A 3 7.25 -11.64 -17.12
CA ARG A 3 6.60 -12.03 -18.38
C ARG A 3 6.12 -13.49 -18.30
N SER A 4 4.96 -13.75 -18.91
CA SER A 4 4.34 -15.08 -18.98
C SER A 4 3.68 -15.30 -20.34
N PRO A 5 3.54 -16.56 -20.81
CA PRO A 5 2.80 -16.89 -22.03
C PRO A 5 1.33 -16.43 -21.97
N GLU A 6 0.78 -16.03 -23.11
CA GLU A 6 -0.60 -15.53 -23.21
C GLU A 6 -1.62 -16.57 -22.74
N GLU A 7 -1.38 -17.84 -23.06
CA GLU A 7 -2.29 -18.95 -22.74
C GLU A 7 -2.44 -19.15 -21.24
N LYS A 8 -1.45 -18.71 -20.44
CA LYS A 8 -1.50 -18.78 -18.97
C LYS A 8 -2.21 -17.59 -18.32
N VAL A 9 -2.47 -16.52 -19.07
CA VAL A 9 -2.97 -15.24 -18.54
C VAL A 9 -4.35 -14.88 -19.07
N ARG A 10 -4.67 -15.24 -20.31
CA ARG A 10 -5.92 -14.87 -20.97
C ARG A 10 -7.14 -15.45 -20.21
N GLY A 11 -8.04 -14.56 -19.79
CA GLY A 11 -9.26 -14.92 -19.05
C GLY A 11 -9.04 -15.20 -17.56
N GLU A 12 -7.83 -15.05 -17.05
CA GLU A 12 -7.48 -15.31 -15.66
C GLU A 12 -7.54 -14.03 -14.83
N ILE A 13 -7.94 -14.16 -13.56
CA ILE A 13 -7.87 -13.08 -12.56
C ILE A 13 -6.86 -13.47 -11.50
N PHE A 14 -5.86 -12.61 -11.30
CA PHE A 14 -4.79 -12.83 -10.33
C PHE A 14 -4.80 -11.76 -9.25
N ASN A 15 -4.91 -12.18 -7.99
CA ASN A 15 -4.63 -11.31 -6.87
C ASN A 15 -3.12 -11.20 -6.66
N ILE A 16 -2.64 -9.98 -6.44
CA ILE A 16 -1.25 -9.70 -6.11
C ILE A 16 -1.19 -9.23 -4.67
N SER A 17 -0.51 -9.99 -3.83
CA SER A 17 -0.15 -9.60 -2.47
C SER A 17 1.14 -10.26 -2.05
N TYR A 18 1.88 -9.60 -1.16
CA TYR A 18 2.99 -10.22 -0.45
C TYR A 18 2.43 -11.19 0.61
N ASP A 19 1.65 -10.68 1.55
CA ASP A 19 0.92 -11.46 2.56
C ASP A 19 -0.33 -10.69 3.05
N ASN A 20 -1.11 -11.30 3.93
CA ASN A 20 -2.22 -10.68 4.64
C ASN A 20 -1.75 -10.21 6.02
N TYR A 21 -1.86 -8.91 6.28
CA TYR A 21 -1.37 -8.29 7.51
C TYR A 21 -2.51 -7.75 8.37
N LYS A 22 -2.36 -7.86 9.69
CA LYS A 22 -3.10 -7.00 10.63
C LYS A 22 -2.32 -5.69 10.77
N ILE A 23 -3.01 -4.55 10.70
CA ILE A 23 -2.39 -3.22 10.82
C ILE A 23 -1.51 -3.12 12.08
N LYS A 24 -2.04 -3.62 13.21
CA LYS A 24 -1.30 -3.66 14.48
C LYS A 24 0.02 -4.41 14.35
N ASP A 25 -0.03 -5.65 13.87
CA ASP A 25 1.14 -6.52 13.80
C ASP A 25 2.17 -5.95 12.81
N LEU A 26 1.70 -5.42 11.68
CA LEU A 26 2.57 -4.73 10.71
C LEU A 26 3.26 -3.51 11.34
N ALA A 27 2.54 -2.69 12.11
CA ALA A 27 3.13 -1.52 12.77
C ALA A 27 4.23 -1.91 13.76
N TYR A 28 3.98 -2.91 14.62
CA TYR A 28 4.98 -3.38 15.58
C TYR A 28 6.18 -4.05 14.90
N ASN A 29 5.96 -4.82 13.83
CA ASN A 29 7.05 -5.47 13.09
C ASN A 29 7.96 -4.44 12.38
N LEU A 30 7.40 -3.33 11.91
CA LEU A 30 8.16 -2.29 11.21
C LEU A 30 8.82 -1.28 12.16
N LEU A 31 8.34 -1.13 13.40
CA LEU A 31 8.85 -0.13 14.36
C LEU A 31 10.37 -0.17 14.56
N PRO A 32 11.04 -1.34 14.69
CA PRO A 32 12.50 -1.40 14.85
C PRO A 32 13.28 -0.79 13.68
N LEU A 33 12.70 -0.79 12.47
CA LEU A 33 13.35 -0.22 11.28
C LEU A 33 13.49 1.29 11.39
N PHE A 34 12.49 1.98 11.96
CA PHE A 34 12.54 3.43 12.16
C PHE A 34 13.60 3.81 13.19
N THR A 35 13.64 3.11 14.34
CA THR A 35 14.66 3.32 15.38
C THR A 35 16.08 3.09 14.84
N SER A 36 16.27 2.03 14.04
CA SER A 36 17.56 1.71 13.42
C SER A 36 18.03 2.77 12.43
N ASN A 37 17.10 3.53 11.84
CA ASN A 37 17.37 4.67 10.95
C ASN A 37 17.34 6.02 11.70
N MET A 38 17.54 6.02 13.03
CA MET A 38 17.57 7.20 13.89
C MET A 38 16.28 8.04 13.89
N LEU A 39 15.15 7.47 13.45
CA LEU A 39 13.85 8.11 13.50
C LEU A 39 13.15 7.74 14.81
N LYS A 40 12.81 8.74 15.62
CA LYS A 40 12.06 8.56 16.87
C LYS A 40 10.57 8.48 16.55
N VAL A 41 10.07 7.26 16.36
CA VAL A 41 8.66 6.99 16.06
C VAL A 41 8.06 6.17 17.21
N GLY A 42 6.80 6.46 17.55
CA GLY A 42 6.00 5.69 18.51
C GLY A 42 4.69 5.25 17.89
N ILE A 43 4.10 4.17 18.40
CA ILE A 43 2.79 3.69 17.97
C ILE A 43 1.74 4.19 18.97
N VAL A 44 0.77 4.95 18.48
CA VAL A 44 -0.42 5.35 19.23
C VAL A 44 -1.61 4.60 18.65
N ALA A 45 -2.25 3.77 19.45
CA ALA A 45 -3.42 3.02 19.02
C ALA A 45 -4.71 3.75 19.43
N ASP A 46 -5.53 4.13 18.45
CA ASP A 46 -6.89 4.66 18.69
C ASP A 46 -7.91 3.54 18.46
N PHE A 47 -8.51 3.07 19.55
CA PHE A 47 -9.57 2.06 19.53
C PHE A 47 -10.97 2.66 19.68
N LEU A 48 -11.09 3.96 19.99
CA LEU A 48 -12.35 4.61 20.33
C LEU A 48 -13.11 5.10 19.10
N ASN A 49 -12.40 5.43 18.01
CA ASN A 49 -12.98 5.85 16.73
C ASN A 49 -12.99 4.75 15.66
N ALA A 50 -12.75 3.50 16.05
CA ALA A 50 -12.65 2.39 15.11
C ALA A 50 -14.02 2.10 14.46
N LYS A 51 -14.18 2.48 13.19
CA LYS A 51 -15.22 1.96 12.28
C LYS A 51 -15.22 0.42 12.35
N PRO A 52 -16.33 -0.27 12.03
CA PRO A 52 -16.39 -1.73 12.09
C PRO A 52 -15.18 -2.37 11.39
N PHE A 53 -14.53 -3.32 12.06
CA PHE A 53 -13.29 -3.95 11.61
C PHE A 53 -13.48 -4.55 10.21
N ARG A 54 -12.96 -3.85 9.19
CA ARG A 54 -12.91 -4.39 7.83
C ARG A 54 -11.75 -5.36 7.75
N THR A 55 -12.05 -6.60 7.36
CA THR A 55 -11.02 -7.63 7.11
C THR A 55 -10.88 -7.80 5.61
N TYR A 56 -9.76 -7.37 5.06
CA TYR A 56 -9.40 -7.60 3.66
C TYR A 56 -8.44 -8.76 3.60
N LYS A 57 -8.96 -9.95 3.30
CA LYS A 57 -8.16 -11.16 3.08
C LYS A 57 -8.23 -11.56 1.63
N ILE A 58 -7.07 -11.73 0.99
CA ILE A 58 -6.96 -12.21 -0.38
C ILE A 58 -6.02 -13.43 -0.47
N SER A 59 -6.23 -14.25 -1.49
CA SER A 59 -5.36 -15.39 -1.82
C SER A 59 -4.56 -15.08 -3.07
N ASN A 60 -3.23 -15.18 -2.98
CA ASN A 60 -2.28 -15.10 -4.10
C ASN A 60 -1.85 -16.49 -4.60
N GLN A 61 -2.54 -17.55 -4.18
CA GLN A 61 -2.19 -18.92 -4.58
C GLN A 61 -2.25 -19.12 -6.10
N ARG A 62 -3.27 -18.57 -6.76
CA ARG A 62 -3.47 -18.74 -8.21
C ARG A 62 -2.29 -18.22 -9.03
N ILE A 63 -1.82 -17.00 -8.73
CA ILE A 63 -0.69 -16.40 -9.45
C ILE A 63 0.62 -17.14 -9.16
N LYS A 64 0.78 -17.64 -7.92
CA LYS A 64 1.94 -18.45 -7.53
C LYS A 64 1.98 -19.78 -8.26
N TYR A 65 0.85 -20.49 -8.38
CA TYR A 65 0.81 -21.81 -9.01
C TYR A 65 0.88 -21.74 -10.53
N ILE A 66 0.15 -20.82 -11.16
CA ILE A 66 0.05 -20.77 -12.64
C ILE A 66 1.29 -20.08 -13.23
N LEU A 67 1.70 -18.96 -12.63
CA LEU A 67 2.75 -18.10 -13.18
C LEU A 67 4.08 -18.21 -12.42
N GLY A 68 4.13 -18.90 -11.27
CA GLY A 68 5.33 -18.92 -10.42
C GLY A 68 5.65 -17.57 -9.79
N PHE A 69 4.72 -16.61 -9.86
CA PHE A 69 4.95 -15.25 -9.39
C PHE A 69 5.01 -15.21 -7.86
N LYS A 70 6.00 -14.48 -7.34
CA LYS A 70 6.09 -14.10 -5.93
C LYS A 70 6.60 -12.67 -5.83
N CYS A 71 6.08 -11.91 -4.87
CA CYS A 71 6.63 -10.62 -4.51
C CYS A 71 8.08 -10.82 -4.03
N GLN A 72 9.01 -10.01 -4.52
CA GLN A 72 10.42 -10.13 -4.18
C GLN A 72 10.85 -9.16 -3.07
N ILE A 73 10.16 -8.03 -2.96
CA ILE A 73 10.45 -6.98 -1.98
C ILE A 73 9.47 -7.12 -0.82
N SER A 74 9.98 -7.24 0.39
CA SER A 74 9.18 -7.31 1.60
C SER A 74 8.68 -5.92 2.04
N PRO A 75 7.68 -5.84 2.93
CA PRO A 75 7.29 -4.57 3.54
C PRO A 75 8.46 -3.87 4.26
N GLU A 76 9.32 -4.62 4.93
CA GLU A 76 10.50 -4.11 5.63
C GLU A 76 11.49 -3.45 4.66
N GLU A 77 11.84 -4.14 3.57
CA GLU A 77 12.71 -3.61 2.52
C GLU A 77 12.10 -2.37 1.86
N SER A 78 10.78 -2.39 1.63
CA SER A 78 10.05 -1.26 1.06
C SER A 78 10.10 -0.04 1.97
N VAL A 79 9.95 -0.23 3.28
CA VAL A 79 10.02 0.87 4.27
C VAL A 79 11.43 1.45 4.35
N ILE A 80 12.47 0.63 4.30
CA ILE A 80 13.86 1.10 4.27
C ILE A 80 14.10 1.98 3.02
N ASP A 81 13.64 1.53 1.84
CA ASP A 81 13.77 2.32 0.62
C ASP A 81 12.98 3.64 0.68
N MET A 82 11.79 3.63 1.28
CA MET A 82 11.00 4.85 1.50
C MET A 82 11.72 5.84 2.43
N ILE A 83 12.24 5.38 3.58
CA ILE A 83 13.02 6.23 4.50
C ILE A 83 14.21 6.86 3.77
N ARG A 84 14.93 6.06 2.99
CA ARG A 84 16.07 6.54 2.20
C ARG A 84 15.66 7.63 1.20
N LYS A 85 14.61 7.41 0.41
CA LYS A 85 14.12 8.39 -0.58
C LYS A 85 13.62 9.69 0.04
N ILE A 86 12.98 9.62 1.20
CA ILE A 86 12.57 10.80 1.95
C ILE A 86 13.81 11.59 2.41
N ASN A 87 14.81 10.91 2.97
CA ASN A 87 16.06 11.55 3.40
C ASN A 87 16.88 12.13 2.24
N GLU A 88 16.83 11.50 1.06
CA GLU A 88 17.45 12.01 -0.18
C GLU A 88 16.66 13.18 -0.81
N GLY A 89 15.50 13.55 -0.26
CA GLY A 89 14.66 14.63 -0.77
C GLY A 89 13.88 14.29 -2.05
N VAL A 90 13.88 13.02 -2.46
CA VAL A 90 13.14 12.53 -3.65
C VAL A 90 11.63 12.68 -3.44
N VAL A 91 11.17 12.49 -2.21
CA VAL A 91 9.80 12.78 -1.78
C VAL A 91 9.88 13.82 -0.66
N SER A 92 9.47 15.04 -0.97
CA SER A 92 9.58 16.19 -0.08
C SER A 92 8.26 16.93 0.17
N ASP A 93 7.31 16.83 -0.77
CA ASP A 93 5.98 17.42 -0.67
C ASP A 93 4.96 16.38 -0.17
N PHE A 94 4.84 16.23 1.15
CA PHE A 94 3.89 15.28 1.73
C PHE A 94 2.43 15.73 1.60
N ASP A 95 2.18 17.01 1.30
CA ASP A 95 0.82 17.55 1.12
C ASP A 95 0.35 17.44 -0.34
N ASN A 96 1.16 16.83 -1.20
CA ASN A 96 0.83 16.68 -2.61
C ASN A 96 -0.48 15.89 -2.80
N PRO A 97 -1.51 16.47 -3.43
CA PRO A 97 -2.80 15.80 -3.64
C PRO A 97 -2.69 14.47 -4.40
N LEU A 98 -1.64 14.30 -5.23
CA LEU A 98 -1.38 13.04 -5.94
C LEU A 98 -1.18 11.84 -5.00
N TYR A 99 -0.82 12.06 -3.74
CA TYR A 99 -0.62 11.00 -2.74
C TYR A 99 -1.90 10.64 -1.99
N TYR A 100 -2.98 11.41 -2.16
CA TYR A 100 -4.23 11.23 -1.44
C TYR A 100 -5.38 10.99 -2.41
N ASN A 101 -5.84 9.74 -2.46
CA ASN A 101 -6.91 9.34 -3.38
C ASN A 101 -8.15 10.25 -3.30
N ILE A 102 -8.58 10.65 -2.10
CA ILE A 102 -9.77 11.50 -1.92
C ILE A 102 -9.56 12.88 -2.54
N GLU A 103 -8.44 13.54 -2.23
CA GLU A 103 -8.14 14.87 -2.79
C GLU A 103 -7.95 14.77 -4.31
N ARG A 104 -7.25 13.73 -4.78
CA ARG A 104 -7.08 13.51 -6.21
C ARG A 104 -8.40 13.26 -6.93
N PHE A 105 -9.33 12.52 -6.32
CA PHE A 105 -10.66 12.30 -6.90
C PHE A 105 -11.48 13.59 -6.96
N LYS A 106 -11.41 14.47 -5.95
CA LYS A 106 -12.10 15.78 -6.00
C LYS A 106 -11.59 16.65 -7.15
N GLU A 107 -10.30 16.57 -7.48
CA GLU A 107 -9.71 17.29 -8.61
C GLU A 107 -10.12 16.72 -9.98
N ILE A 108 -10.13 15.40 -10.12
CA ILE A 108 -10.45 14.72 -11.40
C ILE A 108 -11.96 14.72 -11.67
N PHE A 109 -12.77 14.61 -10.62
CA PHE A 109 -14.23 14.60 -10.68
C PHE A 109 -14.79 15.75 -9.84
N PRO A 110 -14.56 17.01 -10.26
CA PRO A 110 -15.13 18.14 -9.57
C PRO A 110 -16.64 17.99 -9.56
N ALA A 111 -17.27 18.24 -8.41
CA ALA A 111 -18.72 18.22 -8.33
C ALA A 111 -19.27 19.16 -9.40
N SER A 112 -20.06 18.63 -10.33
CA SER A 112 -20.81 19.43 -11.28
C SER A 112 -21.58 20.46 -10.47
N THR A 113 -21.25 21.74 -10.66
CA THR A 113 -22.04 22.83 -10.09
C THR A 113 -23.45 22.58 -10.60
N SER A 114 -24.36 22.18 -9.72
CA SER A 114 -25.75 22.01 -10.08
C SER A 114 -26.26 23.39 -10.47
N GLU A 115 -26.25 23.69 -11.76
CA GLU A 115 -27.09 24.73 -12.31
C GLU A 115 -28.53 24.30 -12.01
N SER A 116 -29.06 24.90 -10.95
CA SER A 116 -30.47 24.95 -10.62
C SER A 116 -31.27 25.23 -11.89
N ARG A 117 -32.01 24.23 -12.34
CA ARG A 117 -33.15 24.40 -13.24
C ARG A 117 -34.28 25.14 -12.53
#